data_AF-A0A9P6I8W9-F1
#
_entry.id   AF-A0A9P6I8W9-F1
#
_cell.length_a   1.000
_cell.length_b   1.000
_cell.length_c   1.000
_cell.angle_alpha   90.00
_cell.angle_beta   90.00
_cell.angle_gamma   90.00
#
_symmetry.space_group_name_H-M   'P 1'
#
loop_
_entity.id
_entity.type
_entity.pdbx_description
1 polymer ?
#
loop_
_entity_poly.entity_id
_entity_poly.type
_entity_poly.pdbx_seq_one_letter_code
_entity_poly.pdbx_strand_id
1 'polypeptide(L)'
;MGKFVVQPGQSSPVVQPANPAWKLALWIASASGFRAKKFPAPWSLKQSLAIQISNWILYVTQGTMTIQALKTVSKGQNGLGSFILQCKKLDFHYCDWAGSSKGMNGFIKSQLPKFAKSHPQIEFSVSPRPSKHPMIVGHYINGRQKSICVRNMEPLEILKKAELLRDASGEKLKKTNKPVTSINPSVRGVWSPYHGNGMAV
;
A
#
# COMPACT_ATOMS: atom_id res chain seq x y z
N MET A 1 9.81 32.38 -14.62
CA MET A 1 9.32 31.52 -15.71
C MET A 1 10.17 30.26 -15.73
N GLY A 2 9.56 29.08 -15.73
CA GLY A 2 10.27 27.80 -15.72
C GLY A 2 9.32 26.68 -15.34
N LYS A 3 8.47 26.25 -16.28
CA LYS A 3 7.51 25.16 -16.10
C LYS A 3 8.27 23.83 -16.03
N PHE A 4 8.23 23.14 -14.90
CA PHE A 4 8.60 21.72 -14.82
C PHE A 4 7.35 20.87 -15.04
N VAL A 5 7.30 20.23 -16.21
CA VAL A 5 6.30 19.23 -16.58
C VAL A 5 6.79 17.87 -16.09
N VAL A 6 6.02 17.23 -15.21
CA VAL A 6 6.28 15.87 -14.72
C VAL A 6 5.76 14.87 -15.76
N GLN A 7 6.65 14.08 -16.35
CA GLN A 7 6.28 12.97 -17.23
C GLN A 7 5.69 11.79 -16.43
N PRO A 8 4.67 11.07 -16.94
CA PRO A 8 4.16 9.87 -16.29
C PRO A 8 5.06 8.66 -16.58
N GLY A 9 5.50 8.02 -15.50
CA GLY A 9 5.70 6.58 -15.36
C GLY A 9 6.43 5.82 -16.47
N GLN A 10 7.76 5.78 -16.41
CA GLN A 10 8.51 4.68 -17.01
C GLN A 10 8.27 3.41 -16.18
N SER A 11 7.62 2.42 -16.78
CA SER A 11 7.60 1.05 -16.30
C SER A 11 9.03 0.50 -16.27
N SER A 12 9.48 0.04 -15.10
CA SER A 12 10.75 -0.67 -14.96
C SER A 12 10.79 -1.89 -15.91
N PRO A 13 11.95 -2.22 -16.51
CA PRO A 13 12.05 -3.36 -17.41
C PRO A 13 11.80 -4.65 -16.63
N VAL A 14 10.84 -5.43 -17.10
CA VAL A 14 10.59 -6.79 -16.63
C VAL A 14 11.80 -7.63 -17.02
N VAL A 15 12.60 -8.04 -16.03
CA VAL A 15 13.65 -9.05 -16.21
C VAL A 15 12.97 -10.37 -16.53
N GLN A 16 13.03 -10.79 -17.80
CA GLN A 16 12.58 -12.13 -18.19
C GLN A 16 13.51 -13.18 -17.56
N PRO A 17 13.00 -14.24 -16.90
CA PRO A 17 13.85 -15.32 -16.45
C PRO A 17 14.45 -16.03 -17.67
N ALA A 18 15.78 -16.10 -17.72
CA ALA A 18 16.52 -16.81 -18.75
C ALA A 18 16.07 -18.28 -18.81
N ASN A 19 15.56 -18.69 -19.96
CA ASN A 19 15.07 -20.05 -20.22
C ASN A 19 16.23 -21.06 -20.09
N PRO A 20 16.20 -22.04 -19.16
CA PRO A 20 17.33 -22.93 -18.89
C PRO A 20 17.39 -24.13 -19.85
N ALA A 21 16.64 -24.11 -20.95
CA ALA A 21 16.49 -25.24 -21.87
C ALA A 21 17.83 -25.76 -22.44
N TRP A 22 18.83 -24.88 -22.65
CA TRP A 22 20.13 -25.29 -23.16
C TRP A 22 21.02 -25.98 -22.11
N LYS A 23 20.84 -25.68 -20.81
CA LYS A 23 21.60 -26.34 -19.73
C LYS A 23 21.13 -27.77 -19.50
N LEU A 24 19.83 -28.05 -19.67
CA LEU A 24 19.29 -29.40 -19.57
C LEU A 24 19.69 -30.26 -20.77
N ALA A 25 19.75 -29.68 -21.98
CA ALA A 25 20.21 -30.37 -23.17
C ALA A 25 21.69 -30.81 -23.08
N LEU A 26 22.57 -29.97 -22.50
CA LEU A 26 23.98 -30.32 -22.27
C LEU A 26 24.13 -31.41 -21.20
N TRP A 27 23.29 -31.44 -20.17
CA TRP A 27 23.35 -32.47 -19.12
C TRP A 27 22.86 -33.83 -19.63
N ILE A 28 21.77 -33.88 -20.40
CA ILE A 28 21.24 -35.12 -20.97
C ILE A 28 22.23 -35.73 -21.99
N ALA A 29 22.89 -34.90 -22.81
CA ALA A 29 23.95 -35.36 -23.72
C ALA A 29 25.19 -35.91 -22.99
N SER A 30 25.46 -35.44 -21.77
CA SER A 30 26.56 -35.93 -20.93
C SER A 30 26.20 -37.18 -20.11
N ALA A 31 24.91 -37.48 -19.90
CA ALA A 31 24.45 -38.59 -19.05
C ALA A 31 24.15 -39.88 -19.84
N SER A 32 24.03 -39.83 -21.16
CA SER A 32 23.94 -41.03 -22.00
C SER A 32 25.33 -41.53 -22.41
N GLY A 33 25.94 -42.33 -21.54
CA GLY A 33 27.11 -43.16 -21.87
C GLY A 33 26.78 -44.26 -22.89
N PHE A 34 26.36 -43.88 -24.10
CA PHE A 34 26.17 -44.82 -25.20
C PHE A 34 27.50 -44.98 -25.93
N ARG A 35 28.25 -46.01 -25.52
CA ARG A 35 29.37 -46.56 -26.29
C ARG A 35 28.85 -46.93 -27.68
N ALA A 36 29.16 -46.11 -28.67
CA ALA A 36 28.79 -46.35 -30.06
C ALA A 36 29.49 -47.62 -30.58
N LYS A 37 28.83 -48.78 -30.45
CA LYS A 37 29.14 -49.92 -31.31
C LYS A 37 28.67 -49.53 -32.72
N LYS A 38 29.63 -49.41 -33.64
CA LYS A 38 29.38 -49.17 -35.07
C LYS A 38 28.41 -50.23 -35.60
N PHE A 39 27.18 -49.84 -35.87
CA PHE A 39 26.29 -50.53 -36.78
C PHE A 39 25.84 -49.53 -37.86
N PRO A 40 26.03 -49.81 -39.15
CA PRO A 40 25.59 -48.92 -40.22
C PRO A 40 24.09 -49.13 -40.43
N ALA A 41 23.26 -48.40 -39.68
CA ALA A 41 21.84 -48.26 -40.03
C ALA A 41 21.68 -47.20 -41.14
N PRO A 42 20.89 -47.48 -42.20
CA PRO A 42 20.73 -46.60 -43.36
C PRO A 42 20.12 -45.24 -42.99
N TRP A 43 20.55 -44.21 -43.72
CA TRP A 43 20.31 -42.78 -43.45
C TRP A 43 18.82 -42.37 -43.33
N SER A 44 17.86 -43.14 -43.86
CA SER A 44 16.44 -42.75 -43.85
C SER A 44 15.76 -42.92 -42.47
N LEU A 45 16.19 -43.89 -41.66
CA LEU A 45 15.63 -44.12 -40.32
C LEU A 45 16.14 -43.11 -39.28
N LYS A 46 17.36 -42.59 -39.47
CA LYS A 46 17.95 -41.56 -38.58
C LYS A 46 17.29 -40.19 -38.76
N GLN A 47 16.88 -39.85 -39.99
CA GLN A 47 16.12 -38.62 -40.26
C GLN A 47 14.71 -38.69 -39.67
N SER A 48 14.02 -39.82 -39.80
CA SER A 48 12.64 -39.97 -39.29
C SER A 48 12.57 -39.91 -37.75
N LEU A 49 13.52 -40.54 -37.05
CA LEU A 49 13.62 -40.48 -35.59
C LEU A 49 14.06 -39.10 -35.09
N ALA A 50 14.98 -38.42 -35.77
CA ALA A 50 15.38 -37.06 -35.43
C ALA A 50 14.23 -36.05 -35.62
N ILE A 51 13.41 -36.22 -36.67
CA ILE A 51 12.21 -35.41 -36.93
C ILE A 51 11.12 -35.71 -35.89
N GLN A 52 10.90 -36.98 -35.52
CA GLN A 52 9.93 -37.32 -34.48
C GLN A 52 10.33 -36.82 -33.10
N ILE A 53 11.61 -36.90 -32.73
CA ILE A 53 12.11 -36.41 -31.44
C ILE A 53 12.07 -34.87 -31.40
N SER A 54 12.43 -34.19 -32.48
CA SER A 54 12.32 -32.73 -32.55
C SER A 54 10.87 -32.24 -32.52
N ASN A 55 9.93 -32.91 -33.22
CA ASN A 55 8.50 -32.60 -33.12
C ASN A 55 7.93 -32.88 -31.72
N TRP A 56 8.39 -33.94 -31.04
CA TRP A 56 7.95 -34.25 -29.68
C TRP A 56 8.49 -33.25 -28.65
N ILE A 57 9.74 -32.80 -28.80
CA ILE A 57 10.31 -31.72 -27.99
C ILE A 57 9.58 -30.39 -28.27
N LEU A 58 9.24 -30.08 -29.52
CA LEU A 58 8.41 -28.93 -29.86
C LEU A 58 7.00 -29.05 -29.26
N TYR A 59 6.38 -30.23 -29.24
CA TYR A 59 5.08 -30.48 -28.61
C TYR A 59 5.11 -30.35 -27.08
N VAL A 60 6.16 -30.85 -26.43
CA VAL A 60 6.34 -30.77 -24.97
C VAL A 60 6.74 -29.35 -24.52
N THR A 61 7.31 -28.54 -25.43
CA THR A 61 7.64 -27.12 -25.21
C THR A 61 6.59 -26.14 -25.72
N GLN A 62 5.44 -26.62 -26.23
CA GLN A 62 4.21 -25.83 -26.29
C GLN A 62 3.66 -25.62 -24.87
N GLY A 63 4.47 -24.95 -24.05
CA GLY A 63 4.04 -24.38 -22.80
C GLY A 63 3.15 -23.20 -23.12
N THR A 64 1.85 -23.37 -23.00
CA THR A 64 0.92 -22.25 -23.04
C THR A 64 -0.25 -22.50 -22.09
N MET A 65 0.03 -22.48 -20.79
CA MET A 65 -0.96 -21.88 -19.88
C MET A 65 -1.02 -20.39 -20.26
N THR A 66 -1.88 -20.05 -21.22
CA THR A 66 -1.97 -18.71 -21.86
C THR A 66 -2.49 -17.62 -20.93
N ILE A 67 -2.82 -17.96 -19.68
CA ILE A 67 -3.36 -17.05 -18.68
C ILE A 67 -2.26 -16.68 -17.70
N GLN A 68 -1.74 -15.46 -17.85
CA GLN A 68 -0.79 -14.86 -16.93
C GLN A 68 -1.54 -14.22 -15.75
N ALA A 69 -1.30 -14.72 -14.53
CA ALA A 69 -1.88 -14.11 -13.33
C ALA A 69 -1.17 -12.80 -12.99
N LEU A 70 -1.91 -11.70 -12.99
CA LEU A 70 -1.40 -10.42 -12.49
C LEU A 70 -1.48 -10.41 -10.97
N LYS A 71 -0.33 -10.24 -10.32
CA LYS A 71 -0.27 -10.14 -8.86
C LYS A 71 -0.98 -8.87 -8.40
N THR A 72 -2.02 -9.03 -7.58
CA THR A 72 -2.72 -7.92 -6.92
C THR A 72 -2.76 -8.15 -5.40
N VAL A 73 -2.80 -7.06 -4.63
CA VAL A 73 -2.82 -7.09 -3.16
C VAL A 73 -4.14 -6.50 -2.66
N SER A 74 -4.76 -7.14 -1.68
CA SER A 74 -5.98 -6.64 -1.03
C SER A 74 -5.72 -5.31 -0.33
N LYS A 75 -6.65 -4.36 -0.45
CA LYS A 75 -6.60 -3.07 0.25
C LYS A 75 -7.44 -3.15 1.53
N GLY A 76 -6.84 -2.88 2.68
CA GLY A 76 -7.57 -2.78 3.95
C GLY A 76 -8.51 -1.59 3.96
N GLN A 77 -9.72 -1.77 4.49
CA GLN A 77 -10.73 -0.72 4.63
C GLN A 77 -11.13 -0.62 6.10
N ASN A 78 -10.75 0.48 6.76
CA ASN A 78 -11.08 0.70 8.17
C ASN A 78 -12.61 0.81 8.35
N GLY A 79 -13.16 0.10 9.34
CA GLY A 79 -14.60 0.07 9.63
C GLY A 79 -15.35 -1.09 8.97
N LEU A 80 -14.74 -1.82 8.02
CA LEU A 80 -15.28 -3.10 7.55
C LEU A 80 -14.74 -4.23 8.42
N GLY A 81 -15.64 -4.92 9.13
CA GLY A 81 -15.31 -5.99 10.08
C GLY A 81 -14.87 -5.48 11.46
N SER A 82 -13.89 -4.58 11.51
CA SER A 82 -13.46 -3.93 12.76
C SER A 82 -13.11 -2.46 12.54
N PHE A 83 -13.25 -1.66 13.59
CA PHE A 83 -12.86 -0.26 13.58
C PHE A 83 -11.57 -0.06 14.37
N ILE A 84 -10.57 0.52 13.71
CA ILE A 84 -9.29 0.88 14.31
C ILE A 84 -9.22 2.40 14.40
N LEU A 85 -9.04 2.92 15.61
CA LEU A 85 -8.87 4.34 15.85
C LEU A 85 -7.53 4.79 15.24
N GLN A 86 -7.55 5.91 14.50
CA GLN A 86 -6.42 6.31 13.66
C GLN A 86 -5.31 7.01 14.45
N CYS A 87 -5.65 7.75 15.50
CA CYS A 87 -4.69 8.37 16.40
C CYS A 87 -4.06 7.31 17.31
N LYS A 88 -2.75 7.08 17.19
CA LYS A 88 -2.02 6.08 17.98
C LYS A 88 -1.39 6.66 19.24
N LYS A 89 -0.98 7.92 19.18
CA LYS A 89 -0.22 8.57 20.25
C LYS A 89 -0.51 10.07 20.29
N LEU A 90 -0.67 10.62 21.48
CA LEU A 90 -0.80 12.06 21.74
C LEU A 90 0.33 12.51 22.66
N ASP A 91 1.17 13.40 22.14
CA ASP A 91 2.21 14.08 22.91
C ASP A 91 1.70 15.45 23.41
N PHE A 92 1.81 15.68 24.70
CA PHE A 92 1.53 16.96 25.34
C PHE A 92 2.84 17.63 25.73
N HIS A 93 3.12 18.76 25.08
CA HIS A 93 4.24 19.62 25.44
C HIS A 93 3.75 20.79 26.29
N TYR A 94 4.40 20.99 27.44
CA TYR A 94 4.05 22.04 28.39
C TYR A 94 5.31 22.78 28.88
N CYS A 95 5.14 23.93 29.52
CA CYS A 95 6.22 24.70 30.14
C CYS A 95 5.81 25.08 31.57
N ASP A 96 6.72 24.97 32.53
CA ASP A 96 6.43 25.28 33.94
C ASP A 96 6.35 26.78 34.21
N TRP A 97 7.20 27.57 33.54
CA TRP A 97 7.36 29.00 33.82
C TRP A 97 6.46 29.91 32.97
N ALA A 98 6.21 29.53 31.71
CA ALA A 98 5.53 30.42 30.77
C ALA A 98 4.02 30.52 31.06
N GLY A 99 3.52 31.75 31.23
CA GLY A 99 2.08 32.01 31.47
C GLY A 99 1.16 31.42 30.38
N SER A 100 1.65 31.31 29.14
CA SER A 100 0.86 30.70 28.05
C SER A 100 0.56 29.21 28.19
N SER A 101 1.30 28.51 29.07
CA SER A 101 1.10 27.09 29.39
C SER A 101 0.21 26.87 30.62
N LYS A 102 -0.29 27.94 31.26
CA LYS A 102 -1.10 27.84 32.48
C LYS A 102 -2.29 26.88 32.32
N GLY A 103 -3.03 27.01 31.22
CA GLY A 103 -4.16 26.11 30.94
C GLY A 103 -3.74 24.66 30.64
N MET A 104 -2.61 24.46 29.95
CA MET A 104 -2.07 23.11 29.70
C MET A 104 -1.67 22.43 31.01
N ASN A 105 -1.00 23.15 31.91
CA ASN A 105 -0.58 22.61 33.20
C ASN A 105 -1.82 22.25 34.06
N GLY A 106 -2.89 23.05 33.98
CA GLY A 106 -4.19 22.72 34.58
C GLY A 106 -4.85 21.49 33.96
N PHE A 107 -4.83 21.37 32.62
CA PHE A 107 -5.37 20.22 31.89
C PHE A 107 -4.66 18.91 32.26
N ILE A 108 -3.32 18.92 32.30
CA ILE A 108 -2.50 17.74 32.66
C ILE A 108 -2.84 17.24 34.07
N LYS A 109 -3.08 18.14 35.03
CA LYS A 109 -3.39 17.77 36.42
C LYS A 109 -4.83 17.28 36.62
N SER A 110 -5.79 17.87 35.89
CA SER A 110 -7.22 17.67 36.17
C SER A 110 -7.92 16.71 35.19
N GLN A 111 -7.74 16.92 33.88
CA GLN A 111 -8.55 16.27 32.86
C GLN A 111 -7.80 15.14 32.14
N LEU A 112 -6.48 15.26 31.95
CA LEU A 112 -5.69 14.27 31.23
C LEU A 112 -5.79 12.85 31.84
N PRO A 113 -5.77 12.63 33.16
CA PRO A 113 -5.90 11.28 33.72
C PRO A 113 -7.26 10.64 33.39
N LYS A 114 -8.33 11.44 33.41
CA LYS A 114 -9.69 10.98 33.05
C LYS A 114 -9.78 10.66 31.56
N PHE A 115 -9.20 11.53 30.73
CA PHE A 115 -9.17 11.36 29.28
C PHE A 115 -8.33 10.13 28.85
N ALA A 116 -7.21 9.88 29.53
CA ALA A 116 -6.38 8.71 29.27
C ALA A 116 -7.07 7.41 29.68
N LYS A 117 -7.76 7.42 30.82
CA LYS A 117 -8.54 6.26 31.29
C LYS A 117 -9.68 5.89 30.33
N SER A 118 -10.32 6.86 29.69
CA SER A 118 -11.39 6.59 28.72
C SER A 118 -10.89 6.12 27.35
N HIS A 119 -9.61 6.34 27.02
CA HIS A 119 -9.02 5.97 25.73
C HIS A 119 -7.74 5.14 25.90
N PRO A 120 -7.84 3.89 26.39
CA PRO A 120 -6.66 3.05 26.62
C PRO A 120 -5.93 2.65 25.32
N GLN A 121 -6.57 2.78 24.16
CA GLN A 121 -5.98 2.50 22.85
C GLN A 121 -4.95 3.55 22.37
N ILE A 122 -4.85 4.71 23.04
CA ILE A 122 -3.95 5.81 22.65
C ILE A 122 -2.81 5.91 23.65
N GLU A 123 -1.58 5.98 23.15
CA GLU A 123 -0.41 6.27 23.98
C GLU A 123 -0.38 7.76 24.33
N PHE A 124 -0.27 8.08 25.62
CA PHE A 124 -0.15 9.44 26.12
C PHE A 124 1.25 9.70 26.62
N SER A 125 1.91 10.73 26.09
CA SER A 125 3.25 11.13 26.50
C SER A 125 3.24 12.61 26.85
N VAL A 126 3.82 12.93 28.01
CA VAL A 126 3.85 14.27 28.57
C VAL A 126 5.30 14.66 28.71
N SER A 127 5.72 15.73 28.07
CA SER A 127 7.11 16.19 28.11
C SER A 127 7.21 17.70 28.33
N PRO A 128 8.07 18.16 29.24
CA PRO A 128 8.34 19.57 29.40
C PRO A 128 9.14 20.10 28.20
N ARG A 129 8.79 21.31 27.77
CA ARG A 129 9.41 22.03 26.66
C ARG A 129 9.61 23.50 27.08
N PRO A 130 10.69 23.81 27.80
CA PRO A 130 10.92 25.13 28.36
C PRO A 130 11.02 26.20 27.25
N SER A 131 10.62 27.43 27.59
CA SER A 131 10.68 28.61 26.70
C SER A 131 9.93 28.47 25.37
N LYS A 132 8.97 27.55 25.27
CA LYS A 132 8.15 27.37 24.06
C LYS A 132 6.68 27.24 24.41
N HIS A 133 5.81 27.64 23.48
CA HIS A 133 4.36 27.53 23.67
C HIS A 133 3.92 26.08 23.80
N PRO A 134 2.85 25.81 24.58
CA PRO A 134 2.30 24.47 24.72
C PRO A 134 1.69 24.00 23.41
N MET A 135 1.88 22.72 23.09
CA MET A 135 1.40 22.11 21.86
C MET A 135 0.96 20.68 22.12
N ILE A 136 -0.06 20.24 21.41
CA ILE A 136 -0.47 18.84 21.33
C ILE A 136 -0.02 18.30 19.98
N VAL A 137 0.65 17.16 19.95
CA VAL A 137 1.05 16.47 18.71
C VAL A 137 0.37 15.11 18.66
N GLY A 138 -0.56 14.94 17.71
CA GLY A 138 -1.19 13.67 17.43
C GLY A 138 -0.42 12.92 16.35
N HIS A 139 0.00 11.69 16.65
CA HIS A 139 0.59 10.76 15.71
C HIS A 139 -0.48 9.77 15.23
N TYR A 140 -0.49 9.50 13.94
CA TYR A 140 -1.47 8.63 13.31
C TYR A 140 -0.83 7.37 12.73
N ILE A 141 -1.66 6.34 12.50
CA ILE A 141 -1.22 5.04 11.94
C ILE A 141 -0.60 5.22 10.55
N ASN A 142 -1.07 6.18 9.76
CA ASN A 142 -0.52 6.52 8.45
C ASN A 142 0.90 7.16 8.50
N GLY A 143 1.50 7.28 9.68
CA GLY A 143 2.83 7.87 9.89
C GLY A 143 2.84 9.39 9.93
N ARG A 144 1.70 10.05 9.72
CA ARG A 144 1.59 11.51 9.75
C ARG A 144 1.40 12.01 11.18
N GLN A 145 1.70 13.29 11.35
CA GLN A 145 1.52 14.01 12.59
C GLN A 145 0.68 15.26 12.36
N LYS A 146 -0.20 15.60 13.31
CA LYS A 146 -0.92 16.87 13.35
C LYS A 146 -0.61 17.54 14.69
N SER A 147 -0.07 18.76 14.62
CA SER A 147 0.21 19.58 15.79
C SER A 147 -0.83 20.68 15.93
N ILE A 148 -1.25 20.96 17.16
CA ILE A 148 -2.11 22.08 17.51
C ILE A 148 -1.44 22.86 18.64
N CYS A 149 -1.15 24.13 18.38
CA CYS A 149 -0.69 25.05 19.41
C CYS A 149 -1.89 25.45 20.29
N VAL A 150 -1.72 25.37 21.61
CA VAL A 150 -2.79 25.63 22.60
C VAL A 150 -2.40 26.73 23.58
N ARG A 151 -1.73 27.76 23.06
CA ARG A 151 -1.31 28.93 23.84
C ARG A 151 -2.53 29.65 24.43
N ASN A 152 -2.48 30.04 25.69
CA ASN A 152 -3.52 30.82 26.38
C ASN A 152 -4.95 30.22 26.29
N MET A 153 -5.07 28.91 26.10
CA MET A 153 -6.37 28.22 26.10
C MET A 153 -6.69 27.72 27.50
N GLU A 154 -7.97 27.69 27.85
CA GLU A 154 -8.44 27.09 29.10
C GLU A 154 -8.41 25.55 29.05
N PRO A 155 -8.30 24.84 30.19
CA PRO A 155 -8.20 23.37 30.22
C PRO A 155 -9.32 22.65 29.44
N LEU A 156 -10.53 23.19 29.47
CA LEU A 156 -11.69 22.62 28.75
C LEU A 156 -11.59 22.83 27.23
N GLU A 157 -11.00 23.92 26.78
CA GLU A 157 -10.76 24.16 25.36
C GLU A 157 -9.67 23.23 24.83
N ILE A 158 -8.63 23.00 25.64
CA ILE A 158 -7.56 22.04 25.35
C ILE A 158 -8.14 20.63 25.22
N LEU A 159 -9.09 20.24 26.09
CA LEU A 159 -9.80 18.97 25.98
C LEU A 159 -10.52 18.84 24.63
N LYS A 160 -11.24 19.88 24.18
CA LYS A 160 -11.89 19.89 22.86
C LYS A 160 -10.87 19.75 21.72
N LYS A 161 -9.68 20.32 21.85
CA LYS A 161 -8.60 20.15 20.85
C LYS A 161 -8.00 18.74 20.88
N ALA A 162 -7.88 18.13 22.04
CA ALA A 162 -7.46 16.74 22.17
C ALA A 162 -8.48 15.78 21.54
N GLU A 163 -9.77 16.00 21.77
CA GLU A 163 -10.87 15.25 21.12
C GLU A 163 -10.85 15.41 19.60
N LEU A 164 -10.63 16.63 19.10
CA LEU A 164 -10.47 16.88 17.66
C LEU A 164 -9.33 16.06 17.07
N LEU A 165 -8.18 15.97 17.76
CA LEU A 165 -7.04 15.16 17.30
C LEU A 165 -7.32 13.66 17.38
N ARG A 166 -8.04 13.21 18.41
CA ARG A 166 -8.50 11.82 18.54
C ARG A 166 -9.38 11.41 17.35
N ASP A 167 -10.35 12.26 17.01
CA ASP A 167 -11.37 11.97 16.00
C ASP A 167 -10.87 12.17 14.56
N ALA A 168 -9.73 12.82 14.38
CA ALA A 168 -9.12 13.05 13.08
C ALA A 168 -8.48 11.78 12.48
N SER A 169 -8.48 11.67 11.15
CA SER A 169 -7.87 10.54 10.42
C SER A 169 -6.37 10.69 10.12
N GLY A 170 -5.77 11.83 10.47
CA GLY A 170 -4.38 12.15 10.09
C GLY A 170 -4.17 12.52 8.62
N GLU A 171 -5.16 12.39 7.73
CA GLU A 171 -5.04 12.81 6.32
C GLU A 171 -4.79 14.32 6.17
N LYS A 172 -4.16 14.71 5.05
CA LYS A 172 -4.03 16.14 4.67
C LYS A 172 -5.42 16.71 4.48
N LEU A 173 -5.66 17.88 5.08
CA LEU A 173 -6.87 18.64 4.83
C LEU A 173 -6.95 18.95 3.34
N LYS A 174 -8.01 18.43 2.71
CA LYS A 174 -8.33 18.63 1.29
C LYS A 174 -9.78 19.06 1.19
N LYS A 175 -10.09 19.91 0.22
CA LYS A 175 -11.47 20.26 -0.10
C LYS A 175 -12.14 19.04 -0.71
N THR A 176 -13.24 18.58 -0.12
CA THR A 176 -14.01 17.45 -0.62
C THR A 176 -15.24 17.99 -1.34
N ASN A 177 -15.33 17.74 -2.65
CA ASN A 177 -16.49 18.16 -3.46
C ASN A 177 -17.59 17.10 -3.51
N LYS A 178 -17.23 15.81 -3.33
CA LYS A 178 -18.14 14.68 -3.45
C LYS A 178 -18.33 14.01 -2.08
N PRO A 179 -19.58 13.76 -1.64
CA PRO A 179 -19.83 13.14 -0.35
C PRO A 179 -19.41 11.66 -0.30
N VAL A 180 -19.45 10.96 -1.44
CA VAL A 180 -19.17 9.52 -1.52
C VAL A 180 -17.91 9.26 -2.34
N THR A 181 -17.05 8.39 -1.82
CA THR A 181 -15.87 7.85 -2.49
C THR A 181 -15.95 6.33 -2.49
N SER A 182 -15.91 5.69 -3.66
CA SER A 182 -15.92 4.23 -3.79
C SER A 182 -14.67 3.74 -4.53
N ILE A 183 -14.20 2.55 -4.15
CA ILE A 183 -13.16 1.80 -4.89
C ILE A 183 -13.83 0.81 -5.86
N ASN A 184 -15.05 0.38 -5.51
CA ASN A 184 -15.81 -0.62 -6.26
C ASN A 184 -16.37 -0.02 -7.57
N PRO A 185 -16.48 -0.84 -8.64
CA PRO A 185 -17.13 -0.42 -9.88
C PRO A 185 -18.64 -0.22 -9.69
N SER A 186 -19.26 0.47 -10.65
CA SER A 186 -20.72 0.67 -10.68
C SER A 186 -21.45 -0.68 -10.80
N VAL A 187 -22.49 -0.87 -9.97
CA VAL A 187 -23.34 -2.09 -9.99
C VAL A 187 -24.08 -2.24 -11.32
N ARG A 188 -24.51 -1.13 -11.93
CA ARG A 188 -25.26 -1.13 -13.21
C ARG A 188 -24.36 -0.94 -14.43
N GLY A 189 -23.05 -0.92 -14.25
CA GLY A 189 -22.10 -0.54 -15.28
C GLY A 189 -22.07 0.97 -15.55
N VAL A 190 -21.24 1.37 -16.51
CA VAL A 190 -21.20 2.72 -17.07
C VAL A 190 -22.10 2.73 -18.30
N TRP A 191 -22.82 3.82 -18.53
CA TRP A 191 -23.69 3.95 -19.70
C TRP A 191 -22.89 3.74 -21.01
N SER A 192 -23.48 3.01 -21.95
CA SER A 192 -22.93 2.75 -23.28
C SER A 192 -24.02 2.95 -24.34
N PRO A 193 -23.77 3.71 -25.42
CA PRO A 193 -24.78 4.03 -26.43
C PRO A 193 -25.32 2.79 -27.17
N TYR A 194 -24.49 1.75 -27.32
CA TYR A 194 -24.84 0.54 -28.07
C TYR A 194 -25.64 -0.49 -27.26
N HIS A 195 -25.72 -0.32 -25.93
CA HIS A 195 -26.33 -1.30 -25.02
C HIS A 195 -27.69 -0.82 -24.49
N GLY A 196 -28.37 0.07 -25.22
CA GLY A 196 -29.69 0.59 -24.89
C GLY A 196 -30.69 0.41 -26.03
N ASN A 197 -31.90 0.92 -25.82
CA ASN A 197 -33.00 0.79 -26.79
C ASN A 197 -32.87 1.70 -28.04
N GLY A 198 -31.70 2.34 -28.23
CA GLY A 198 -31.45 3.34 -29.27
C GLY A 198 -32.19 4.66 -29.04
N MET A 199 -31.65 5.75 -29.60
CA MET A 199 -32.40 6.98 -29.84
C MET A 199 -32.53 7.14 -31.35
N ALA A 200 -33.75 7.31 -31.84
CA ALA A 200 -33.97 7.73 -33.22
C ALA A 200 -33.48 9.18 -33.37
N VAL A 201 -32.72 9.42 -34.43
CA VAL A 201 -32.20 10.76 -34.80
C VAL A 201 -33.17 11.40 -35.78
#